data_AF-A0A940JGU3-F1
#
_entry.id   AF-A0A940JGU3-F1
#
_cell.length_a   1.000
_cell.length_b   1.000
_cell.length_c   1.000
_cell.angle_alpha   90.00
_cell.angle_beta   90.00
_cell.angle_gamma   90.00
#
_symmetry.space_group_name_H-M   'P 1'
#
loop_
_entity.id
_entity.type
_entity.pdbx_description
1 polymer ?
#
loop_
_entity_poly.entity_id
_entity_poly.type
_entity_poly.pdbx_seq_one_letter_code
_entity_poly.pdbx_strand_id
1 'polypeptide(L)'
;MKVTIVMAIAIIVIALVAMPPKQWRAPDIKTIPDNKEGELIKYGLQLISRTSYYLGPKGSVAQISNGMNCQNCHLNAGTKLWGNNYAAVASTYPKFRERSGTIESIEKKINDCLERSLNGKAIDSNSREMRAMVAYIKWIGKNVHKGIKPRGTGTNNLKYLNRAADTVKGKIIFISKCAKCHGADGLGELNANGTEYIYPPLWGPNSYNTGAGIYRISKFAGFVKDNMPFNETSHANPEFNDEECWDVAAYVNSQPRPSKDVSKDWPDIKKKPVDDPFGPYADTLSESRHKYGPFKSQPQKQ
;
A
#
# COMPACT_ATOMS: atom_id res chain seq x y z
N MET A 1 16.34 76.97 22.32
CA MET A 1 16.41 75.76 21.46
C MET A 1 15.36 74.76 21.94
N LYS A 2 14.32 74.50 21.15
CA LYS A 2 13.31 73.47 21.46
C LYS A 2 13.85 72.12 21.00
N VAL A 3 13.99 71.16 21.92
CA VAL A 3 14.39 69.79 21.61
C VAL A 3 13.12 68.97 21.42
N THR A 4 12.85 68.57 20.18
CA THR A 4 11.75 67.67 19.83
C THR A 4 12.23 66.24 19.94
N ILE A 5 11.69 65.47 20.89
CA ILE A 5 11.95 64.03 21.02
C ILE A 5 10.99 63.29 20.09
N VAL A 6 11.54 62.63 19.08
CA VAL A 6 10.79 61.73 18.20
C VAL A 6 10.87 60.33 18.79
N MET A 7 9.77 59.81 19.36
CA MET A 7 9.67 58.40 19.76
C MET A 7 9.43 57.54 18.51
N ALA A 8 10.40 56.69 18.18
CA ALA A 8 10.23 55.65 17.17
C ALA A 8 9.46 54.47 17.76
N ILE A 9 8.24 54.24 17.25
CA ILE A 9 7.44 53.05 17.58
C ILE A 9 7.97 51.89 16.71
N ALA A 10 8.65 50.93 17.33
CA ALA A 10 9.07 49.70 16.66
C ALA A 10 7.86 48.76 16.52
N ILE A 11 7.39 48.57 15.29
CA ILE A 11 6.37 47.57 14.95
C ILE A 11 7.07 46.20 14.92
N ILE A 12 6.84 45.39 15.95
CA ILE A 12 7.27 43.99 15.97
C ILE A 12 6.31 43.20 15.09
N VAL A 13 6.75 42.86 13.87
CA VAL A 13 6.06 41.90 13.02
C VAL A 13 6.32 40.50 13.59
N ILE A 14 5.37 39.96 14.34
CA ILE A 14 5.39 38.55 14.75
C ILE A 14 5.10 37.73 13.50
N ALA A 15 6.15 37.17 12.90
CA ALA A 15 6.00 36.15 11.87
C ALA A 15 5.27 34.95 12.52
N LEU A 16 4.03 34.70 12.10
CA LEU A 16 3.33 33.45 12.36
C LEU A 16 4.14 32.32 11.72
N VAL A 17 5.01 31.70 12.50
CA VAL A 17 5.62 30.43 12.13
C VAL A 17 4.48 29.43 12.01
N ALA A 18 4.05 29.14 10.79
CA ALA A 18 3.06 28.12 10.52
C ALA A 18 3.58 26.81 11.12
N MET A 19 2.95 26.33 12.20
CA MET A 19 3.29 25.04 12.77
C MET A 19 3.14 23.98 11.67
N PRO A 20 4.11 23.08 11.50
CA PRO A 20 4.00 22.03 10.49
C PRO A 20 2.68 21.28 10.72
N PRO A 21 1.91 21.00 9.67
CA PRO A 21 0.60 20.36 9.82
C PRO A 21 0.76 19.09 10.65
N LYS A 22 -0.04 18.97 11.72
CA LYS A 22 0.04 17.87 12.67
C LYS A 22 -0.05 16.54 11.91
N GLN A 23 1.04 15.79 11.92
CA GLN A 23 1.13 14.48 11.28
C GLN A 23 0.00 13.58 11.80
N TRP A 24 -0.72 12.93 10.88
CA TRP A 24 -1.83 12.06 11.25
C TRP A 24 -1.34 10.92 12.17
N ARG A 25 -2.18 10.58 13.15
CA ARG A 25 -2.00 9.42 14.02
C ARG A 25 -3.28 8.61 13.99
N ALA A 26 -3.15 7.29 13.89
CA ALA A 26 -4.28 6.39 14.03
C ALA A 26 -4.92 6.55 15.43
N PRO A 27 -6.25 6.39 15.56
CA PRO A 27 -6.89 6.27 16.86
C PRO A 27 -6.28 5.11 17.66
N ASP A 28 -6.14 5.29 18.98
CA ASP A 28 -5.70 4.21 19.86
C ASP A 28 -6.79 3.13 19.92
N ILE A 29 -6.40 1.86 19.75
CA ILE A 29 -7.29 0.69 19.83
C ILE A 29 -8.09 0.64 21.14
N LYS A 30 -7.53 1.19 22.23
CA LYS A 30 -8.21 1.31 23.53
C LYS A 30 -9.43 2.24 23.49
N THR A 31 -9.54 3.07 22.46
CA THR A 31 -10.68 3.99 22.23
C THR A 31 -11.78 3.38 21.37
N ILE A 32 -11.69 2.09 21.00
CA ILE A 32 -12.82 1.38 20.41
C ILE A 32 -13.92 1.29 21.48
N PRO A 33 -15.17 1.71 21.19
CA PRO A 33 -16.24 1.69 22.16
C PRO A 33 -16.53 0.27 22.66
N ASP A 34 -17.05 0.14 23.88
CA ASP A 34 -17.42 -1.16 24.44
C ASP A 34 -18.91 -1.44 24.24
N ASN A 35 -19.28 -1.65 22.97
CA ASN A 35 -20.64 -1.95 22.54
C ASN A 35 -20.62 -2.80 21.25
N LYS A 36 -21.81 -3.12 20.71
CA LYS A 36 -21.95 -3.92 19.47
C LYS A 36 -21.18 -3.36 18.26
N GLU A 37 -21.08 -2.03 18.14
CA GLU A 37 -20.28 -1.41 17.07
C GLU A 37 -18.78 -1.65 17.32
N GLY A 38 -18.34 -1.49 18.56
CA GLY A 38 -16.97 -1.78 18.96
C GLY A 38 -16.55 -3.23 18.78
N GLU A 39 -17.43 -4.19 19.06
CA GLU A 39 -17.22 -5.61 18.76
C GLU A 39 -17.02 -5.84 17.26
N LEU A 40 -17.83 -5.18 16.43
CA LEU A 40 -17.71 -5.25 14.97
C LEU A 40 -16.40 -4.64 14.47
N ILE A 41 -15.95 -3.52 15.05
CA ILE A 41 -14.65 -2.89 14.76
C ILE A 41 -13.50 -3.81 15.19
N LYS A 42 -13.56 -4.39 16.40
CA LYS A 42 -12.56 -5.36 16.90
C LYS A 42 -12.49 -6.58 15.98
N TYR A 43 -13.62 -7.07 15.50
CA TYR A 43 -13.63 -8.18 14.54
C TYR A 43 -13.03 -7.79 13.18
N GLY A 44 -13.33 -6.58 12.68
CA GLY A 44 -12.73 -6.04 11.46
C GLY A 44 -11.22 -5.91 11.55
N LEU A 45 -10.71 -5.46 12.69
CA LEU A 45 -9.28 -5.45 12.98
C LEU A 45 -8.68 -6.85 12.86
N GLN A 46 -9.31 -7.85 13.48
CA GLN A 46 -8.84 -9.25 13.42
C GLN A 46 -8.85 -9.79 11.99
N LEU A 47 -9.87 -9.48 11.18
CA LEU A 47 -9.93 -9.87 9.77
C LEU A 47 -8.81 -9.23 8.94
N ILE A 48 -8.41 -8.00 9.24
CA ILE A 48 -7.30 -7.33 8.57
C ILE A 48 -5.94 -7.86 9.03
N SER A 49 -5.75 -8.04 10.33
CA SER A 49 -4.46 -8.48 10.89
C SER A 49 -4.21 -9.97 10.65
N ARG A 50 -5.26 -10.78 10.69
CA ARG A 50 -5.19 -12.25 10.62
C ARG A 50 -6.12 -12.80 9.54
N THR A 51 -6.13 -12.17 8.37
CA THR A 51 -6.99 -12.56 7.24
C THR A 51 -6.92 -14.05 6.93
N SER A 52 -5.73 -14.65 6.90
CA SER A 52 -5.53 -16.07 6.63
C SER A 52 -6.15 -16.98 7.69
N TYR A 53 -6.14 -16.57 8.96
CA TYR A 53 -6.81 -17.33 10.02
C TYR A 53 -8.31 -17.48 9.76
N TYR A 54 -8.95 -16.47 9.15
CA TYR A 54 -10.38 -16.51 8.86
C TYR A 54 -10.71 -16.98 7.44
N LEU A 55 -9.94 -16.53 6.45
CA LEU A 55 -10.23 -16.62 5.01
C LEU A 55 -9.17 -17.38 4.20
N GLY A 56 -8.08 -17.81 4.85
CA GLY A 56 -6.96 -18.52 4.21
C GLY A 56 -7.25 -19.99 3.97
N PRO A 57 -6.24 -20.78 3.52
CA PRO A 57 -6.44 -22.19 3.20
C PRO A 57 -6.95 -23.05 4.36
N LYS A 58 -6.61 -22.65 5.61
CA LYS A 58 -7.12 -23.25 6.86
C LYS A 58 -8.10 -22.32 7.59
N GLY A 59 -8.75 -21.42 6.85
CA GLY A 59 -9.58 -20.36 7.40
C GLY A 59 -10.78 -20.89 8.18
N SER A 60 -11.10 -20.25 9.30
CA SER A 60 -12.23 -20.63 10.16
C SER A 60 -13.60 -20.19 9.64
N VAL A 61 -13.65 -19.28 8.65
CA VAL A 61 -14.89 -18.75 8.05
C VAL A 61 -15.03 -19.23 6.61
N ALA A 62 -13.97 -19.13 5.82
CA ALA A 62 -13.94 -19.60 4.44
C ALA A 62 -12.51 -19.91 3.98
N GLN A 63 -12.36 -20.72 2.94
CA GLN A 63 -11.07 -21.10 2.36
C GLN A 63 -10.94 -20.51 0.96
N ILE A 64 -10.76 -19.19 0.91
CA ILE A 64 -10.91 -18.41 -0.33
C ILE A 64 -9.69 -17.56 -0.68
N SER A 65 -8.61 -17.60 0.09
CA SER A 65 -7.41 -16.76 -0.13
C SER A 65 -6.10 -17.52 0.02
N ASN A 66 -4.99 -16.90 -0.39
CA ASN A 66 -3.66 -17.50 -0.54
C ASN A 66 -2.82 -17.63 0.74
N GLY A 67 -3.41 -17.40 1.91
CA GLY A 67 -2.74 -17.57 3.21
C GLY A 67 -1.99 -16.35 3.72
N MET A 68 -1.94 -15.26 2.94
CA MET A 68 -1.46 -13.96 3.41
C MET A 68 -2.53 -13.20 4.20
N ASN A 69 -2.05 -12.22 4.96
CA ASN A 69 -2.87 -11.28 5.72
C ASN A 69 -2.86 -9.90 5.04
N CYS A 70 -3.96 -9.15 5.11
CA CYS A 70 -4.00 -7.76 4.62
C CYS A 70 -2.86 -6.92 5.24
N GLN A 71 -2.54 -7.17 6.52
CA GLN A 71 -1.46 -6.48 7.21
C GLN A 71 -0.05 -6.74 6.65
N ASN A 72 0.16 -7.77 5.83
CA ASN A 72 1.45 -8.02 5.19
C ASN A 72 1.82 -6.89 4.20
N CYS A 73 0.83 -6.15 3.69
CA CYS A 73 1.05 -4.95 2.87
C CYS A 73 0.53 -3.67 3.52
N HIS A 74 -0.47 -3.77 4.39
CA HIS A 74 -1.07 -2.67 5.16
C HIS A 74 -0.55 -2.70 6.60
N LEU A 75 0.68 -2.24 6.80
CA LEU A 75 1.45 -2.49 8.02
C LEU A 75 0.75 -1.95 9.27
N ASN A 76 0.90 -2.70 10.38
CA ASN A 76 0.20 -2.47 11.65
C ASN A 76 -1.32 -2.37 11.44
N ALA A 77 -1.88 -3.32 10.70
CA ALA A 77 -3.29 -3.36 10.29
C ALA A 77 -3.79 -2.06 9.63
N GLY A 78 -2.92 -1.36 8.91
CA GLY A 78 -3.26 -0.13 8.20
C GLY A 78 -3.16 1.14 9.06
N THR A 79 -2.34 1.13 10.11
CA THR A 79 -2.08 2.32 10.95
C THR A 79 -0.71 2.96 10.70
N LYS A 80 0.21 2.28 9.99
CA LYS A 80 1.56 2.82 9.72
C LYS A 80 1.56 3.84 8.56
N LEU A 81 2.02 5.05 8.83
CA LEU A 81 2.32 6.04 7.79
C LEU A 81 3.39 5.49 6.84
N TRP A 82 3.21 5.73 5.53
CA TRP A 82 4.05 5.19 4.45
C TRP A 82 4.02 3.65 4.29
N GLY A 83 3.24 2.94 5.12
CA GLY A 83 3.02 1.50 5.07
C GLY A 83 1.62 1.11 4.61
N ASN A 84 1.06 1.83 3.60
CA ASN A 84 -0.31 1.65 3.12
C ASN A 84 -1.40 1.75 4.21
N ASN A 85 -1.36 2.76 5.07
CA ASN A 85 -2.44 2.97 6.04
C ASN A 85 -3.81 3.26 5.40
N TYR A 86 -4.85 3.13 6.21
CA TYR A 86 -6.24 3.40 5.83
C TYR A 86 -6.73 4.82 6.17
N ALA A 87 -5.83 5.72 6.59
CA ALA A 87 -6.19 7.05 7.12
C ALA A 87 -7.17 7.84 6.23
N ALA A 88 -6.92 7.84 4.92
CA ALA A 88 -7.71 8.61 3.97
C ALA A 88 -8.98 7.89 3.47
N VAL A 89 -9.24 6.65 3.87
CA VAL A 89 -10.32 5.86 3.25
C VAL A 89 -11.69 6.45 3.61
N ALA A 90 -11.96 6.71 4.89
CA ALA A 90 -13.22 7.31 5.34
C ALA A 90 -13.48 8.69 4.72
N SER A 91 -12.43 9.50 4.56
CA SER A 91 -12.55 10.86 4.03
C SER A 91 -12.74 10.91 2.52
N THR A 92 -12.23 9.92 1.76
CA THR A 92 -12.17 9.99 0.29
C THR A 92 -13.12 9.04 -0.43
N TYR A 93 -13.70 8.04 0.23
CA TYR A 93 -14.67 7.14 -0.41
C TYR A 93 -16.13 7.62 -0.25
N PRO A 94 -17.03 7.27 -1.20
CA PRO A 94 -16.76 6.54 -2.44
C PRO A 94 -15.88 7.35 -3.41
N LYS A 95 -15.09 6.68 -4.25
CA LYS A 95 -14.02 7.30 -5.04
C LYS A 95 -13.99 6.77 -6.47
N PHE A 96 -13.83 7.65 -7.46
CA PHE A 96 -13.55 7.25 -8.83
C PHE A 96 -12.19 6.55 -8.96
N ARG A 97 -12.16 5.42 -9.68
CA ARG A 97 -10.96 4.61 -9.87
C ARG A 97 -10.74 4.34 -11.35
N GLU A 98 -9.66 4.90 -11.87
CA GLU A 98 -9.25 4.76 -13.27
C GLU A 98 -9.15 3.29 -13.74
N ARG A 99 -8.79 2.37 -12.83
CA ARG A 99 -8.70 0.94 -13.15
C ARG A 99 -10.04 0.34 -13.54
N SER A 100 -11.12 0.68 -12.83
CA SER A 100 -12.46 0.16 -13.14
C SER A 100 -13.27 1.11 -14.01
N GLY A 101 -12.86 2.37 -14.13
CA GLY A 101 -13.62 3.42 -14.81
C GLY A 101 -14.90 3.82 -14.08
N THR A 102 -15.03 3.47 -12.78
CA THR A 102 -16.26 3.72 -12.01
C THR A 102 -15.98 4.33 -10.65
N ILE A 103 -17.04 4.82 -10.01
CA ILE A 103 -17.03 5.21 -8.59
C ILE A 103 -17.13 3.94 -7.75
N GLU A 104 -16.13 3.68 -6.92
CA GLU A 104 -16.06 2.49 -6.09
C GLU A 104 -16.40 2.78 -4.63
N SER A 105 -17.09 1.81 -4.00
CA SER A 105 -17.29 1.75 -2.57
C SER A 105 -16.09 1.16 -1.84
N ILE A 106 -16.09 1.18 -0.50
CA ILE A 106 -15.03 0.55 0.30
C ILE A 106 -15.10 -0.98 0.16
N GLU A 107 -16.31 -1.53 0.12
CA GLU A 107 -16.60 -2.96 -0.06
C GLU A 107 -16.01 -3.48 -1.36
N LYS A 108 -16.28 -2.78 -2.48
CA LYS A 108 -15.67 -3.14 -3.77
C LYS A 108 -14.15 -3.07 -3.68
N LYS A 109 -13.59 -2.05 -3.03
CA LYS A 109 -12.13 -1.91 -2.91
C LYS A 109 -11.50 -3.06 -2.11
N ILE A 110 -12.18 -3.54 -1.06
CA ILE A 110 -11.77 -4.70 -0.27
C ILE A 110 -11.83 -5.97 -1.12
N ASN A 111 -12.92 -6.21 -1.85
CA ASN A 111 -13.06 -7.36 -2.73
C ASN A 111 -12.00 -7.35 -3.85
N ASP A 112 -11.73 -6.20 -4.46
CA ASP A 112 -10.62 -6.05 -5.42
C ASP A 112 -9.26 -6.45 -4.80
N CYS A 113 -9.04 -6.17 -3.51
CA CYS A 113 -7.82 -6.58 -2.81
C CYS A 113 -7.81 -8.10 -2.53
N LEU A 114 -8.92 -8.69 -2.11
CA LEU A 114 -9.06 -10.14 -1.93
C LEU A 114 -8.71 -10.88 -3.23
N GLU A 115 -9.30 -10.48 -4.34
CA GLU A 115 -9.11 -11.14 -5.63
C GLU A 115 -7.74 -10.93 -6.28
N ARG A 116 -6.97 -9.94 -5.82
CA ARG A 116 -5.69 -9.55 -6.45
C ARG A 116 -4.52 -9.80 -5.52
N SER A 117 -4.50 -9.12 -4.39
CA SER A 117 -3.42 -9.22 -3.42
C SER A 117 -3.43 -10.56 -2.69
N LEU A 118 -4.63 -11.09 -2.40
CA LEU A 118 -4.78 -12.37 -1.70
C LEU A 118 -5.15 -13.53 -2.63
N ASN A 119 -5.06 -13.30 -3.96
CA ASN A 119 -5.37 -14.26 -5.02
C ASN A 119 -6.64 -15.09 -4.75
N GLY A 120 -7.65 -14.43 -4.20
CA GLY A 120 -8.83 -15.08 -3.64
C GLY A 120 -10.12 -14.80 -4.40
N LYS A 121 -11.23 -14.98 -3.70
CA LYS A 121 -12.57 -14.65 -4.19
C LYS A 121 -13.15 -13.47 -3.40
N ALA A 122 -13.98 -12.68 -4.06
CA ALA A 122 -14.81 -11.69 -3.39
C ALA A 122 -15.75 -12.35 -2.37
N ILE A 123 -16.02 -11.64 -1.28
CA ILE A 123 -17.07 -12.00 -0.31
C ILE A 123 -18.31 -11.14 -0.56
N ASP A 124 -19.46 -11.59 -0.06
CA ASP A 124 -20.70 -10.80 -0.12
C ASP A 124 -20.50 -9.44 0.58
N SER A 125 -20.83 -8.36 -0.11
CA SER A 125 -20.75 -6.99 0.41
C SER A 125 -21.61 -6.78 1.66
N ASN A 126 -22.65 -7.60 1.86
CA ASN A 126 -23.53 -7.55 3.03
C ASN A 126 -23.09 -8.52 4.16
N SER A 127 -22.08 -9.36 3.93
CA SER A 127 -21.56 -10.30 4.93
C SER A 127 -21.13 -9.60 6.21
N ARG A 128 -21.16 -10.34 7.32
CA ARG A 128 -20.67 -9.84 8.61
C ARG A 128 -19.20 -9.45 8.52
N GLU A 129 -18.40 -10.22 7.80
CA GLU A 129 -16.97 -10.05 7.60
C GLU A 129 -16.68 -8.76 6.82
N MET A 130 -17.40 -8.52 5.72
CA MET A 130 -17.26 -7.26 4.97
C MET A 130 -17.63 -6.05 5.84
N ARG A 131 -18.80 -6.10 6.50
CA ARG A 131 -19.27 -5.03 7.38
C ARG A 131 -18.27 -4.73 8.51
N ALA A 132 -17.64 -5.77 9.06
CA ALA A 132 -16.60 -5.65 10.07
C ALA A 132 -15.35 -4.95 9.54
N MET A 133 -14.81 -5.40 8.40
CA MET A 133 -13.65 -4.76 7.77
C MET A 133 -13.92 -3.29 7.43
N VAL A 134 -15.09 -2.97 6.89
CA VAL A 134 -15.51 -1.59 6.59
C VAL A 134 -15.62 -0.76 7.87
N ALA A 135 -16.24 -1.28 8.93
CA ALA A 135 -16.35 -0.58 10.21
C ALA A 135 -14.96 -0.22 10.78
N TYR A 136 -14.03 -1.17 10.77
CA TYR A 136 -12.66 -0.94 11.21
C TYR A 136 -11.93 0.11 10.37
N ILE A 137 -11.98 -0.01 9.04
CA ILE A 137 -11.34 0.94 8.11
C ILE A 137 -11.91 2.36 8.28
N LYS A 138 -13.24 2.49 8.45
CA LYS A 138 -13.88 3.78 8.74
C LYS A 138 -13.42 4.34 10.09
N TRP A 139 -13.33 3.49 11.12
CA TRP A 139 -12.88 3.89 12.44
C TRP A 139 -11.43 4.41 12.44
N ILE A 140 -10.50 3.79 11.70
CA ILE A 140 -9.13 4.32 11.55
C ILE A 140 -9.12 5.76 11.03
N GLY A 141 -9.95 6.05 10.03
CA GLY A 141 -10.01 7.35 9.37
C GLY A 141 -10.96 8.36 10.02
N LYS A 142 -11.59 8.04 11.16
CA LYS A 142 -12.73 8.81 11.70
C LYS A 142 -12.46 10.29 11.97
N ASN A 143 -11.21 10.64 12.27
CA ASN A 143 -10.79 12.01 12.59
C ASN A 143 -10.20 12.75 11.37
N VAL A 144 -10.24 12.16 10.17
CA VAL A 144 -9.76 12.80 8.94
C VAL A 144 -10.94 13.50 8.27
N HIS A 145 -10.83 14.83 8.14
CA HIS A 145 -11.84 15.65 7.47
C HIS A 145 -12.15 15.16 6.06
N LYS A 146 -13.41 15.28 5.64
CA LYS A 146 -13.88 14.85 4.31
C LYS A 146 -13.03 15.49 3.20
N GLY A 147 -12.65 14.70 2.20
CA GLY A 147 -11.81 15.14 1.08
C GLY A 147 -10.31 15.26 1.38
N ILE A 148 -9.90 15.21 2.66
CA ILE A 148 -8.49 15.34 3.03
C ILE A 148 -7.78 13.99 2.93
N LYS A 149 -6.60 13.99 2.31
CA LYS A 149 -5.65 12.88 2.30
C LYS A 149 -4.44 13.25 3.16
N PRO A 150 -4.28 12.67 4.37
CA PRO A 150 -3.13 12.97 5.21
C PRO A 150 -1.80 12.61 4.55
N ARG A 151 -0.76 13.41 4.82
CA ARG A 151 0.61 13.10 4.39
C ARG A 151 1.04 11.74 4.94
N GLY A 152 1.70 10.94 4.10
CA GLY A 152 2.08 9.56 4.40
C GLY A 152 0.97 8.53 4.20
N THR A 153 -0.14 8.88 3.56
CA THR A 153 -1.10 7.90 3.04
C THR A 153 -0.50 7.14 1.84
N GLY A 154 -0.57 5.80 1.86
CA GLY A 154 0.01 4.94 0.82
C GLY A 154 1.49 4.63 1.09
N THR A 155 2.28 4.57 0.03
CA THR A 155 3.75 4.44 0.03
C THR A 155 4.37 5.64 -0.66
N ASN A 156 5.68 5.85 -0.47
CA ASN A 156 6.41 6.85 -1.21
C ASN A 156 6.36 6.59 -2.74
N ASN A 157 6.34 7.67 -3.52
CA ASN A 157 6.45 7.63 -4.97
C ASN A 157 7.88 8.01 -5.33
N LEU A 158 8.71 7.02 -5.65
CA LEU A 158 10.13 7.25 -5.97
C LEU A 158 10.28 7.99 -7.30
N LYS A 159 11.41 8.67 -7.46
CA LYS A 159 11.79 9.25 -8.75
C LYS A 159 11.98 8.13 -9.77
N TYR A 160 11.56 8.40 -11.00
CA TYR A 160 11.73 7.46 -12.10
C TYR A 160 13.19 7.34 -12.52
N LEU A 161 13.62 6.11 -12.77
CA LEU A 161 14.95 5.83 -13.30
C LEU A 161 15.08 6.32 -14.75
N ASN A 162 16.29 6.79 -15.08
CA ASN A 162 16.75 7.07 -16.45
C ASN A 162 17.23 5.81 -17.19
N ARG A 163 17.36 4.69 -16.47
CA ARG A 163 17.65 3.34 -16.99
C ARG A 163 16.51 2.38 -16.67
N ALA A 164 16.55 1.18 -17.22
CA ALA A 164 15.66 0.10 -16.80
C ALA A 164 16.09 -0.38 -15.40
N ALA A 165 15.13 -0.82 -14.60
CA ALA A 165 15.40 -1.54 -13.37
C ALA A 165 16.06 -2.89 -13.69
N ASP A 166 17.10 -3.23 -12.96
CA ASP A 166 18.02 -4.33 -13.23
C ASP A 166 17.72 -5.51 -12.31
N THR A 167 17.22 -6.61 -12.88
CA THR A 167 16.85 -7.81 -12.12
C THR A 167 18.07 -8.56 -11.56
N VAL A 168 19.25 -8.42 -12.17
CA VAL A 168 20.49 -9.06 -11.71
C VAL A 168 20.99 -8.32 -10.46
N LYS A 169 21.02 -6.98 -10.48
CA LYS A 169 21.32 -6.18 -9.27
C LYS A 169 20.28 -6.41 -8.18
N GLY A 170 19.01 -6.46 -8.56
CA GLY A 170 17.91 -6.76 -7.64
C GLY A 170 18.05 -8.10 -6.95
N LYS A 171 18.54 -9.13 -7.65
CA LYS A 171 18.82 -10.45 -7.08
C LYS A 171 19.88 -10.40 -5.99
N ILE A 172 20.95 -9.62 -6.20
CA ILE A 172 22.04 -9.46 -5.22
C ILE A 172 21.50 -8.80 -3.94
N ILE A 173 20.68 -7.75 -4.08
CA ILE A 173 20.01 -7.09 -2.95
C ILE A 173 19.08 -8.07 -2.23
N PHE A 174 18.28 -8.84 -2.97
CA PHE A 174 17.37 -9.82 -2.39
C PHE A 174 18.11 -10.86 -1.55
N ILE A 175 19.16 -11.47 -2.10
CA ILE A 175 19.97 -12.48 -1.40
C ILE A 175 20.59 -11.90 -0.13
N SER A 176 21.15 -10.68 -0.22
CA SER A 176 21.88 -10.08 0.90
C SER A 176 20.99 -9.56 2.03
N LYS A 177 19.77 -9.08 1.72
CA LYS A 177 18.95 -8.32 2.68
C LYS A 177 17.54 -8.86 2.90
N CYS A 178 16.98 -9.58 1.95
CA CYS A 178 15.56 -10.00 1.97
C CYS A 178 15.39 -11.50 2.25
N ALA A 179 16.29 -12.34 1.73
CA ALA A 179 16.19 -13.80 1.79
C ALA A 179 16.22 -14.35 3.23
N LYS A 180 16.84 -13.62 4.17
CA LYS A 180 16.88 -13.98 5.61
C LYS A 180 15.47 -14.14 6.23
N CYS A 181 14.47 -13.46 5.69
CA CYS A 181 13.09 -13.51 6.17
C CYS A 181 12.17 -14.15 5.12
N HIS A 182 12.28 -13.76 3.85
CA HIS A 182 11.36 -14.23 2.82
C HIS A 182 11.75 -15.59 2.21
N GLY A 183 12.84 -16.21 2.67
CA GLY A 183 13.41 -17.43 2.11
C GLY A 183 14.26 -17.14 0.86
N ALA A 184 15.25 -17.99 0.60
CA ALA A 184 16.07 -17.89 -0.62
C ALA A 184 15.25 -18.12 -1.89
N ASP A 185 14.15 -18.87 -1.77
CA ASP A 185 13.17 -19.16 -2.81
C ASP A 185 11.97 -18.20 -2.79
N GLY A 186 11.96 -17.19 -1.92
CA GLY A 186 10.92 -16.15 -1.83
C GLY A 186 9.53 -16.65 -1.42
N LEU A 187 9.40 -17.89 -0.96
CA LEU A 187 8.13 -18.52 -0.58
C LEU A 187 7.64 -18.10 0.82
N GLY A 188 8.42 -17.28 1.53
CA GLY A 188 8.10 -16.82 2.86
C GLY A 188 8.25 -17.92 3.92
N GLU A 189 7.81 -17.61 5.13
CA GLU A 189 7.86 -18.51 6.27
C GLU A 189 6.49 -18.56 6.94
N LEU A 190 5.91 -19.76 7.01
CA LEU A 190 4.68 -20.01 7.75
C LEU A 190 4.95 -20.09 9.25
N ASN A 191 3.93 -19.78 10.05
CA ASN A 191 3.95 -20.10 11.47
C ASN A 191 3.95 -21.62 11.70
N ALA A 192 4.25 -22.05 12.93
CA ALA A 192 4.36 -23.47 13.29
C ALA A 192 3.11 -24.31 12.93
N ASN A 193 1.92 -23.70 12.97
CA ASN A 193 0.66 -24.39 12.67
C ASN A 193 0.31 -24.39 11.17
N GLY A 194 1.10 -23.70 10.34
CA GLY A 194 0.85 -23.51 8.91
C GLY A 194 -0.47 -22.81 8.61
N THR A 195 -0.92 -21.89 9.48
CA THR A 195 -2.19 -21.16 9.34
C THR A 195 -1.99 -19.75 8.80
N GLU A 196 -0.81 -19.16 9.01
CA GLU A 196 -0.50 -17.78 8.63
C GLU A 196 1.00 -17.65 8.34
N TYR A 197 1.38 -16.68 7.51
CA TYR A 197 2.78 -16.34 7.29
C TYR A 197 3.33 -15.42 8.38
N ILE A 198 4.48 -15.78 8.95
CA ILE A 198 5.35 -14.89 9.72
C ILE A 198 5.98 -13.88 8.76
N TYR A 199 6.57 -14.40 7.67
CA TYR A 199 7.08 -13.61 6.56
C TYR A 199 6.33 -13.99 5.28
N PRO A 200 5.66 -13.04 4.62
CA PRO A 200 4.80 -13.37 3.48
C PRO A 200 5.62 -13.83 2.26
N PRO A 201 5.04 -14.70 1.41
CA PRO A 201 5.64 -15.07 0.13
C PRO A 201 5.70 -13.86 -0.80
N LEU A 202 6.89 -13.57 -1.33
CA LEU A 202 7.05 -12.49 -2.30
C LEU A 202 6.65 -12.94 -3.71
N TRP A 203 6.74 -14.24 -4.00
CA TRP A 203 6.29 -14.87 -5.24
C TRP A 203 5.90 -16.34 -4.99
N GLY A 204 5.67 -17.10 -6.06
CA GLY A 204 5.17 -18.47 -5.96
C GLY A 204 3.64 -18.54 -5.83
N PRO A 205 3.08 -19.75 -5.70
CA PRO A 205 1.64 -20.00 -5.82
C PRO A 205 0.80 -19.31 -4.73
N ASN A 206 1.39 -19.04 -3.57
CA ASN A 206 0.69 -18.43 -2.42
C ASN A 206 0.90 -16.90 -2.31
N SER A 207 1.59 -16.28 -3.28
CA SER A 207 1.79 -14.83 -3.29
C SER A 207 0.63 -14.10 -3.98
N TYR A 208 0.73 -12.77 -4.03
CA TYR A 208 -0.19 -11.92 -4.78
C TYR A 208 -0.10 -12.21 -6.27
N ASN A 209 -1.23 -12.08 -6.97
CA ASN A 209 -1.29 -12.34 -8.41
C ASN A 209 -0.86 -11.13 -9.25
N THR A 210 -0.73 -11.33 -10.55
CA THR A 210 -0.31 -10.29 -11.50
C THR A 210 -1.25 -9.09 -11.57
N GLY A 211 -2.50 -9.22 -11.12
CA GLY A 211 -3.46 -8.11 -11.07
C GLY A 211 -3.29 -7.19 -9.86
N ALA A 212 -2.44 -7.55 -8.89
CA ALA A 212 -2.21 -6.78 -7.67
C ALA A 212 -1.51 -5.45 -7.93
N GLY A 213 -1.87 -4.43 -7.15
CA GLY A 213 -1.28 -3.09 -7.29
C GLY A 213 0.23 -3.07 -7.08
N ILE A 214 0.75 -3.96 -6.22
CA ILE A 214 2.16 -4.09 -5.87
C ILE A 214 2.97 -4.89 -6.91
N TYR A 215 2.32 -5.54 -7.88
CA TYR A 215 3.02 -6.18 -9.02
C TYR A 215 3.65 -5.15 -9.98
N ARG A 216 3.19 -3.89 -9.89
CA ARG A 216 3.82 -2.74 -10.54
C ARG A 216 5.05 -2.31 -9.76
N ILE A 217 6.20 -2.25 -10.43
CA ILE A 217 7.49 -2.09 -9.76
C ILE A 217 7.65 -0.72 -9.08
N SER A 218 6.96 0.34 -9.53
CA SER A 218 6.99 1.63 -8.81
C SER A 218 6.34 1.55 -7.42
N LYS A 219 5.26 0.77 -7.29
CA LYS A 219 4.55 0.59 -6.02
C LYS A 219 5.30 -0.33 -5.09
N PHE A 220 5.91 -1.39 -5.61
CA PHE A 220 6.78 -2.25 -4.81
C PHE A 220 8.02 -1.49 -4.33
N ALA A 221 8.72 -0.77 -5.21
CA ALA A 221 9.92 -0.01 -4.85
C ALA A 221 9.63 1.05 -3.78
N GLY A 222 8.52 1.78 -3.91
CA GLY A 222 8.06 2.72 -2.87
C GLY A 222 7.76 2.05 -1.53
N PHE A 223 7.15 0.86 -1.55
CA PHE A 223 6.90 0.08 -0.32
C PHE A 223 8.22 -0.34 0.33
N VAL A 224 9.18 -0.85 -0.45
CA VAL A 224 10.51 -1.25 0.03
C VAL A 224 11.22 -0.07 0.68
N LYS A 225 11.29 1.08 -0.01
CA LYS A 225 11.98 2.28 0.47
C LYS A 225 11.60 2.68 1.89
N ASP A 226 10.31 2.64 2.20
CA ASP A 226 9.79 3.15 3.48
C ASP A 226 9.67 2.06 4.55
N ASN A 227 9.69 0.78 4.18
CA ASN A 227 9.24 -0.29 5.07
C ASN A 227 10.13 -1.54 5.13
N MET A 228 11.11 -1.70 4.24
CA MET A 228 11.96 -2.90 4.18
C MET A 228 13.45 -2.56 4.19
N PRO A 229 14.28 -3.27 4.98
CA PRO A 229 13.94 -4.41 5.84
C PRO A 229 13.03 -4.05 7.03
N PHE A 230 12.14 -4.98 7.40
CA PHE A 230 11.10 -4.72 8.40
C PHE A 230 11.72 -4.34 9.76
N ASN A 231 11.17 -3.31 10.40
CA ASN A 231 11.65 -2.70 11.66
C ASN A 231 13.09 -2.12 11.66
N GLU A 232 13.85 -2.27 10.57
CA GLU A 232 15.16 -1.64 10.39
C GLU A 232 15.05 -0.35 9.55
N THR A 233 14.01 -0.26 8.71
CA THR A 233 13.77 0.86 7.79
C THR A 233 12.55 1.71 8.18
N SER A 234 12.65 3.01 7.90
CA SER A 234 11.53 3.95 7.94
C SER A 234 11.63 4.99 6.83
N HIS A 235 10.55 5.74 6.57
CA HIS A 235 10.57 6.85 5.62
C HIS A 235 11.68 7.89 5.89
N ALA A 236 12.01 8.13 7.17
CA ALA A 236 13.05 9.07 7.55
C ALA A 236 14.47 8.48 7.52
N ASN A 237 14.58 7.15 7.57
CA ASN A 237 15.84 6.42 7.55
C ASN A 237 15.71 5.19 6.64
N PRO A 238 15.74 5.38 5.32
CA PRO A 238 15.66 4.28 4.37
C PRO A 238 16.98 3.52 4.31
N GLU A 239 16.94 2.18 4.38
CA GLU A 239 18.13 1.33 4.22
C GLU A 239 18.67 1.39 2.79
N PHE A 240 17.77 1.44 1.81
CA PHE A 240 18.11 1.40 0.40
C PHE A 240 18.00 2.76 -0.27
N ASN A 241 18.86 3.03 -1.25
CA ASN A 241 18.66 4.13 -2.17
C ASN A 241 17.53 3.81 -3.18
N ASP A 242 17.13 4.80 -3.98
CA ASP A 242 15.99 4.64 -4.90
C ASP A 242 16.27 3.59 -5.97
N GLU A 243 17.49 3.56 -6.54
CA GLU A 243 17.87 2.59 -7.57
C GLU A 243 17.80 1.16 -7.05
N GLU A 244 18.32 0.92 -5.85
CA GLU A 244 18.25 -0.39 -5.19
C GLU A 244 16.81 -0.85 -4.97
N CYS A 245 15.92 0.06 -4.57
CA CYS A 245 14.49 -0.22 -4.40
C CYS A 245 13.82 -0.64 -5.72
N TRP A 246 14.15 0.05 -6.82
CA TRP A 246 13.64 -0.29 -8.16
C TRP A 246 14.18 -1.64 -8.65
N ASP A 247 15.48 -1.89 -8.45
CA ASP A 247 16.14 -3.11 -8.91
C ASP A 247 15.60 -4.34 -8.15
N VAL A 248 15.48 -4.28 -6.82
CA VAL A 248 14.90 -5.39 -6.03
C VAL A 248 13.41 -5.60 -6.35
N ALA A 249 12.65 -4.52 -6.59
CA ALA A 249 11.27 -4.62 -7.03
C ALA A 249 11.15 -5.33 -8.39
N ALA A 250 12.04 -5.01 -9.34
CA ALA A 250 12.09 -5.66 -10.63
C ALA A 250 12.43 -7.15 -10.51
N TYR A 251 13.41 -7.51 -9.68
CA TYR A 251 13.74 -8.90 -9.41
C TYR A 251 12.55 -9.67 -8.82
N VAL A 252 11.96 -9.18 -7.72
CA VAL A 252 10.82 -9.84 -7.06
C VAL A 252 9.63 -10.00 -8.00
N ASN A 253 9.29 -8.96 -8.76
CA ASN A 253 8.15 -8.99 -9.69
C ASN A 253 8.50 -9.62 -11.05
N SER A 254 9.70 -10.15 -11.25
CA SER A 254 10.06 -11.04 -12.37
C SER A 254 9.84 -12.52 -12.05
N GLN A 255 9.64 -12.86 -10.78
CA GLN A 255 9.47 -14.24 -10.34
C GLN A 255 8.06 -14.78 -10.62
N PRO A 256 7.90 -16.11 -10.85
CA PRO A 256 6.61 -16.74 -11.14
C PRO A 256 5.59 -16.55 -10.01
N ARG A 257 4.33 -16.30 -10.38
CA ARG A 257 3.20 -16.12 -9.45
C ARG A 257 1.87 -16.36 -10.18
N PRO A 258 0.73 -16.46 -9.48
CA PRO A 258 -0.57 -16.61 -10.13
C PRO A 258 -0.90 -15.44 -11.07
N SER A 259 -1.55 -15.75 -12.19
CA SER A 259 -2.06 -14.75 -13.12
C SER A 259 -3.51 -14.36 -12.77
N LYS A 260 -3.88 -13.11 -13.08
CA LYS A 260 -5.28 -12.67 -13.11
C LYS A 260 -5.61 -12.09 -14.47
N ASP A 261 -6.82 -12.37 -14.96
CA ASP A 261 -7.36 -11.66 -16.11
C ASP A 261 -7.58 -10.18 -15.78
N VAL A 262 -6.88 -9.33 -16.52
CA VAL A 262 -6.91 -7.86 -16.39
C VAL A 262 -7.44 -7.18 -17.66
N SER A 263 -8.06 -7.94 -18.57
CA SER A 263 -8.60 -7.42 -19.84
C SER A 263 -9.63 -6.30 -19.65
N LYS A 264 -10.32 -6.27 -18.51
CA LYS A 264 -11.32 -5.23 -18.15
C LYS A 264 -10.73 -4.07 -17.34
N ASP A 265 -9.45 -4.13 -16.98
CA ASP A 265 -8.80 -3.04 -16.28
C ASP A 265 -8.45 -1.91 -17.27
N TRP A 266 -8.56 -0.67 -16.79
CA TRP A 266 -8.20 0.55 -17.52
C TRP A 266 -9.04 0.78 -18.78
N PRO A 267 -10.38 0.92 -18.65
CA PRO A 267 -11.27 1.16 -19.80
C PRO A 267 -10.89 2.43 -20.57
N ASP A 268 -10.34 3.46 -19.89
CA ASP A 268 -9.58 4.52 -20.54
C ASP A 268 -8.08 4.18 -20.49
N ILE A 269 -7.57 3.69 -21.62
CA ILE A 269 -6.17 3.27 -21.77
C ILE A 269 -5.17 4.41 -21.54
N LYS A 270 -5.57 5.67 -21.74
CA LYS A 270 -4.72 6.86 -21.49
C LYS A 270 -4.49 7.08 -19.99
N LYS A 271 -5.33 6.47 -19.15
CA LYS A 271 -5.24 6.52 -17.69
C LYS A 271 -4.43 5.37 -17.09
N LYS A 272 -4.08 4.36 -17.90
CA LYS A 272 -3.20 3.27 -17.50
C LYS A 272 -1.87 3.81 -16.95
N PRO A 273 -1.36 3.30 -15.83
CA PRO A 273 -0.07 3.71 -15.29
C PRO A 273 1.07 3.35 -16.24
N VAL A 274 2.11 4.18 -16.23
CA VAL A 274 3.31 4.00 -17.09
C VAL A 274 4.06 2.70 -16.80
N ASP A 275 3.87 2.14 -15.60
CA ASP A 275 4.52 0.92 -15.13
C ASP A 275 3.56 -0.28 -15.04
N ASP A 276 2.41 -0.21 -15.71
CA ASP A 276 1.50 -1.34 -15.84
C ASP A 276 2.05 -2.33 -16.89
N PRO A 277 2.38 -3.56 -16.51
CA PRO A 277 3.19 -4.45 -17.35
C PRO A 277 2.39 -5.17 -18.43
N PHE A 278 1.09 -4.89 -18.58
CA PHE A 278 0.23 -5.56 -19.55
C PHE A 278 -0.36 -4.57 -20.55
N GLY A 279 -0.22 -4.91 -21.83
CA GLY A 279 -0.87 -4.18 -22.92
C GLY A 279 -2.40 -4.28 -22.89
N PRO A 280 -3.09 -3.59 -23.81
CA PRO A 280 -2.55 -2.62 -24.77
C PRO A 280 -2.12 -1.30 -24.10
N TYR A 281 -1.40 -0.44 -24.82
CA TYR A 281 -0.96 0.89 -24.36
C TYR A 281 -1.44 2.02 -25.27
N ALA A 282 -1.44 3.25 -24.74
CA ALA A 282 -1.73 4.46 -25.51
C ALA A 282 -0.53 4.94 -26.35
N ASP A 283 0.65 4.39 -26.10
CA ASP A 283 1.89 4.66 -26.81
C ASP A 283 2.40 3.40 -27.54
N THR A 284 3.58 3.49 -28.15
CA THR A 284 4.20 2.40 -28.94
C THR A 284 5.28 1.64 -28.15
N LEU A 285 5.39 1.86 -26.84
CA LEU A 285 6.41 1.21 -26.03
C LEU A 285 6.06 -0.26 -25.77
N SER A 286 7.10 -1.08 -25.61
CA SER A 286 6.93 -2.51 -25.37
C SER A 286 6.48 -2.83 -23.93
N GLU A 287 5.89 -3.99 -23.71
CA GLU A 287 5.57 -4.48 -22.35
C GLU A 287 6.82 -4.53 -21.46
N SER A 288 7.97 -4.94 -22.00
CA SER A 288 9.24 -4.90 -21.26
C SER A 288 9.60 -3.48 -20.81
N ARG A 289 9.32 -2.48 -21.66
CA ARG A 289 9.56 -1.08 -21.33
C ARG A 289 8.59 -0.58 -20.25
N HIS A 290 7.33 -1.00 -20.26
CA HIS A 290 6.39 -0.71 -19.17
C HIS A 290 6.69 -1.51 -17.89
N LYS A 291 7.24 -2.73 -18.01
CA LYS A 291 7.57 -3.56 -16.86
C LYS A 291 8.80 -3.06 -16.10
N TYR A 292 9.84 -2.63 -16.82
CA TYR A 292 11.15 -2.33 -16.22
C TYR A 292 11.64 -0.89 -16.43
N GLY A 293 10.98 -0.11 -17.29
CA GLY A 293 11.41 1.24 -17.63
C GLY A 293 12.56 1.26 -18.66
N PRO A 294 13.28 2.39 -18.80
CA PRO A 294 13.16 3.62 -18.02
C PRO A 294 11.80 4.33 -18.09
N PHE A 295 11.44 5.04 -17.02
CA PHE A 295 10.16 5.76 -16.96
C PHE A 295 10.32 7.29 -17.04
N LYS A 296 11.54 7.82 -16.95
CA LYS A 296 11.79 9.27 -16.83
C LYS A 296 11.24 10.11 -18.00
N SER A 297 11.13 9.54 -19.20
CA SER A 297 10.52 10.21 -20.36
C SER A 297 8.98 10.28 -20.30
N GLN A 298 8.36 9.66 -19.31
CA GLN A 298 6.92 9.60 -19.11
C GLN A 298 6.49 10.51 -17.96
N PRO A 299 5.34 11.19 -18.06
CA PRO A 299 4.86 12.08 -17.00
C PRO A 299 4.57 11.29 -15.71
N GLN A 300 5.14 11.75 -14.59
CA GLN A 300 4.79 11.26 -13.26
C GLN A 300 3.38 11.74 -12.89
N LYS A 301 2.39 10.85 -12.95
CA LYS A 301 1.05 11.11 -12.40
C LYS A 301 1.14 10.98 -10.86
N GLN A 302 0.91 12.08 -10.13
CA GLN A 302 0.96 12.15 -8.66
C GLN A 302 -0.17 11.35 -7.98
#